data_AF-A0A0G0GGV1-F1
#
_entry.id   AF-A0A0G0GGV1-F1
#
_cell.length_a   1.000
_cell.length_b   1.000
_cell.length_c   1.000
_cell.angle_alpha   90.00
_cell.angle_beta   90.00
_cell.angle_gamma   90.00
#
_symmetry.space_group_name_H-M   'P 1'
#
loop_
_entity.id
_entity.type
_entity.pdbx_description
1 polymer ?
#
loop_
_entity_poly.entity_id
_entity_poly.type
_entity_poly.pdbx_seq_one_letter_code
_entity_poly.pdbx_strand_id
1 'polypeptide(L)' 'MDLVYARRNRLSEIFADIGQVTLASVFFHFIVDKYDVERAMIGLILSIVCWTFSLLLVKIKI' A
#
# COMPACT_ATOMS: atom_id res chain seq x y z
N MET A 1 20.43 -17.67 0.90
CA MET A 1 19.15 -16.93 0.94
C MET A 1 18.27 -17.52 -0.16
N ASP A 2 17.14 -18.11 0.20
CA ASP A 2 16.27 -18.76 -0.78
C ASP A 2 15.74 -17.76 -1.81
N LEU A 3 15.83 -18.11 -3.09
CA LEU A 3 15.37 -17.28 -4.20
C LEU A 3 13.89 -16.87 -4.04
N VAL A 4 13.10 -17.74 -3.40
CA VAL A 4 11.69 -17.50 -3.07
C VAL A 4 11.54 -16.40 -2.02
N TYR A 5 12.39 -16.38 -1.00
CA TYR A 5 12.39 -15.34 0.04
C TYR A 5 12.72 -13.97 -0.56
N ALA A 6 13.76 -13.89 -1.40
CA ALA A 6 14.13 -12.65 -2.09
C ALA A 6 13.00 -12.12 -2.99
N ARG A 7 12.29 -13.01 -3.71
CA ARG A 7 11.12 -12.62 -4.53
C ARG A 7 9.97 -12.11 -3.68
N ARG A 8 9.68 -12.72 -2.54
CA ARG A 8 8.59 -12.29 -1.63
C ARG A 8 8.90 -10.95 -0.97
N ASN A 9 10.16 -10.73 -0.58
CA ASN A 9 10.59 -9.45 -0.05
C ASN A 9 10.40 -8.31 -1.07
N ARG A 10 10.80 -8.55 -2.32
CA ARG A 10 10.60 -7.58 -3.41
C ARG A 10 9.12 -7.30 -3.70
N LEU A 11 8.26 -8.32 -3.63
CA LEU A 11 6.81 -8.12 -3.76
C LEU A 11 6.24 -7.31 -2.59
N SER A 12 6.69 -7.58 -1.37
CA SER A 12 6.29 -6.79 -0.19
C SER A 12 6.66 -5.31 -0.35
N GLU A 13 7.86 -5.02 -0.82
CA GLU A 13 8.32 -3.64 -1.10
C GLU A 13 7.41 -2.96 -2.14
N ILE A 14 7.08 -3.65 -3.24
CA ILE A 14 6.15 -3.12 -4.27
C ILE A 14 4.78 -2.80 -3.67
N PHE A 15 4.22 -3.69 -2.84
CA PHE A 15 2.93 -3.42 -2.18
C PHE A 15 3.02 -2.25 -1.18
N ALA A 16 4.17 -2.07 -0.53
CA ALA A 16 4.39 -0.93 0.36
C ALA A 16 4.40 0.40 -0.40
N ASP A 17 5.10 0.44 -1.54
CA ASP A 17 5.19 1.60 -2.41
C ASP A 17 3.83 1.96 -3.02
N ILE A 18 3.07 0.97 -3.49
CA ILE A 18 1.71 1.19 -4.02
C ILE A 18 0.80 1.80 -2.94
N GLY A 19 0.89 1.30 -1.70
CA GLY A 19 0.16 1.88 -0.57
C GLY A 19 0.53 3.36 -0.37
N GLN A 20 1.83 3.67 -0.30
CA GLN A 20 2.31 5.05 -0.11
C GLN A 20 1.85 5.99 -1.24
N VAL A 21 1.94 5.57 -2.50
CA VAL A 21 1.50 6.37 -3.65
C VAL A 21 -0.01 6.59 -3.63
N THR A 22 -0.79 5.57 -3.26
CA THR A 22 -2.25 5.68 -3.14
C THR A 22 -2.63 6.66 -2.04
N LEU A 23 -1.97 6.61 -0.87
CA LEU A 23 -2.20 7.57 0.20
C LEU A 23 -1.84 9.00 -0.22
N ALA A 24 -0.68 9.19 -0.86
CA ALA A 24 -0.23 10.50 -1.31
C ALA A 24 -1.18 11.12 -2.34
N SER A 25 -1.67 10.32 -3.30
CA SER A 25 -2.63 10.77 -4.31
C SER A 25 -3.97 11.18 -3.70
N VAL A 26 -4.46 10.41 -2.72
CA VAL A 26 -5.68 10.76 -1.96
C VAL A 26 -5.50 12.05 -1.18
N PHE A 27 -4.38 12.17 -0.46
CA PHE A 27 -4.10 13.34 0.37
C PHE A 27 -3.95 14.61 -0.46
N PHE A 28 -3.30 14.50 -1.63
CA PHE A 28 -3.19 15.61 -2.57
C PHE A 28 -4.58 16.05 -3.09
N HIS A 29 -5.43 15.10 -3.47
CA HIS A 29 -6.79 15.41 -3.93
C HIS A 29 -7.63 16.09 -2.84
N PHE A 30 -7.47 15.66 -1.59
CA PHE A 30 -8.15 16.22 -0.42
C PHE A 30 -7.74 17.68 -0.16
N ILE A 31 -6.47 18.02 -0.36
CA ILE A 31 -5.94 19.39 -0.15
C ILE A 31 -6.33 20.32 -1.30
N VAL A 32 -6.28 19.84 -2.55
CA VAL A 32 -6.28 20.72 -3.73
C VAL A 32 -7.67 21.07 -4.23
N ASP A 33 -8.57 20.11 -4.40
CA ASP A 33 -9.63 20.28 -5.42
C ASP A 33 -11.06 20.09 -4.93
N LYS A 34 -11.30 19.31 -3.87
CA LYS A 34 -12.61 19.15 -3.20
C LYS A 34 -12.46 18.22 -2.00
N TYR A 35 -13.12 18.55 -0.89
CA TYR A 35 -13.33 17.64 0.26
C TYR A 35 -14.28 16.48 -0.11
N ASP A 36 -13.90 15.65 -1.09
CA ASP A 36 -14.63 14.44 -1.46
C ASP A 36 -14.20 13.30 -0.51
N VAL A 37 -14.88 13.26 0.63
CA VAL A 37 -14.62 12.32 1.73
C VAL A 37 -14.78 10.87 1.27
N GLU A 38 -15.71 10.58 0.34
CA GLU A 38 -15.94 9.22 -0.15
C GLU A 38 -14.73 8.69 -0.92
N ARG A 39 -14.19 9.48 -1.85
CA ARG A 39 -12.97 9.12 -2.58
C ARG A 39 -11.77 8.98 -1.65
N ALA A 40 -11.67 9.86 -0.65
CA ALA A 40 -10.60 9.79 0.32
C ALA A 40 -10.66 8.50 1.15
N MET A 41 -11.86 8.10 1.59
CA MET A 41 -12.07 6.84 2.31
C MET A 41 -11.71 5.62 1.47
N ILE A 42 -12.14 5.57 0.20
CA ILE A 42 -11.83 4.46 -0.71
C ILE A 42 -10.32 4.29 -0.88
N GLY A 43 -9.61 5.39 -1.13
CA GLY A 43 -8.16 5.34 -1.31
C GLY A 43 -7.39 5.02 -0.01
N LEU A 44 -7.90 5.46 1.15
CA LEU A 44 -7.36 5.06 2.45
C LEU A 44 -7.51 3.54 2.69
N ILE A 45 -8.68 2.97 2.39
CA ILE A 45 -8.93 1.53 2.49
C ILE A 45 -7.97 0.76 1.58
N LEU A 46 -7.82 1.17 0.32
CA LEU A 46 -6.88 0.58 -0.62
C LEU A 46 -5.43 0.61 -0.10
N SER A 47 -5.00 1.75 0.44
CA SER A 47 -3.67 1.91 1.01
C SER A 47 -3.42 0.96 2.19
N ILE A 48 -4.39 0.83 3.10
CA ILE A 48 -4.32 -0.08 4.25
C ILE A 48 -4.25 -1.54 3.79
N VAL A 49 -5.04 -1.93 2.78
CA VAL A 49 -5.02 -3.27 2.21
C VAL A 49 -3.64 -3.59 1.61
N CYS A 50 -3.07 -2.68 0.82
CA CYS A 50 -1.73 -2.85 0.24
C CYS A 50 -0.65 -3.03 1.31
N TRP A 51 -0.66 -2.22 2.37
CA TRP A 51 0.28 -2.39 3.49
C TRP A 51 0.07 -3.69 4.27
N THR A 52 -1.18 -4.11 4.45
CA THR A 52 -1.48 -5.39 5.10
C THR A 52 -0.92 -6.55 4.29
N PHE A 53 -1.10 -6.54 2.97
CA PHE A 53 -0.49 -7.54 2.07
C PHE A 53 1.03 -7.50 2.12
N SER A 54 1.63 -6.31 2.09
CA SER A 54 3.08 -6.12 2.24
C SER A 54 3.60 -6.77 3.53
N LEU A 55 2.94 -6.54 4.66
CA LEU A 55 3.32 -7.12 5.95
C LEU A 55 3.14 -8.65 6.00
N LEU A 56 2.04 -9.18 5.43
CA LEU A 56 1.79 -10.61 5.37
C LEU A 56 2.86 -11.34 4.55
N LEU A 57 3.30 -10.74 3.44
CA LEU A 57 4.34 -11.31 2.59
C LEU A 57 5.70 -11.42 3.29
N VAL A 58 6.00 -10.51 4.23
CA VAL A 58 7.24 -10.54 5.04
C VAL A 58 7.12 -11.48 6.24
N LYS A 59 5.95 -11.51 6.90
CA LYS A 59 5.75 -12.30 8.12
C LYS A 59 5.73 -13.81 7.91
N ILE A 60 5.36 -14.27 6.72
CA ILE A 60 5.38 -15.71 6.40
C ILE A 60 6.84 -16.13 6.15
N LYS A 61 7.59 -16.37 7.23
CA LYS A 61 8.78 -17.24 7.24
C LYS A 61 8.27 -18.67 7.37
N ILE A 62 8.10 -19.35 6.23
CA ILE A 62 8.08 -20.82 6.19
C ILE A 62 9.54 -21.25 6.09
#